data_AF-A0A7V9WNB0-F1
#
_entry.id   AF-A0A7V9WNB0-F1
#
_cell.length_a   1.000
_cell.length_b   1.000
_cell.length_c   1.000
_cell.angle_alpha   90.00
_cell.angle_beta   90.00
_cell.angle_gamma   90.00
#
_symmetry.space_group_name_H-M   'P 1'
#
loop_
_entity.id
_entity.type
_entity.pdbx_description
1 polymer ?
#
loop_
_entity_poly.entity_id
_entity_poly.type
_entity_poly.pdbx_seq_one_letter_code
_entity_poly.pdbx_strand_id
1 'polypeptide(L)'
;MDGERRTRDEEERRKEEELRPPGQDPHHALNNPISDPDPTEWPDPYEKREDPLDPPDPDGLPFGEEPRAPTGGTSTSQPHPSQDPEARDAWKPPQRDKLDD
;
A
#
# COMPACT_ATOMS: atom_id res chain seq x y z
N MET A 1 30.85 -56.36 14.23
CA MET A 1 29.97 -55.69 15.21
C MET A 1 29.91 -54.24 14.76
N ASP A 2 29.00 -53.91 13.84
CA ASP A 2 29.03 -52.66 13.07
C ASP A 2 27.65 -51.95 13.09
N GLY A 3 26.96 -52.08 14.22
CA GLY A 3 25.63 -51.54 14.46
C GLY A 3 25.62 -50.23 15.26
N GLU A 4 26.59 -49.99 16.14
CA GLU A 4 26.53 -48.89 17.12
C GLU A 4 27.05 -47.53 16.61
N ARG A 5 27.71 -47.50 15.45
CA ARG A 5 28.24 -46.23 14.89
C ARG A 5 27.21 -45.42 14.11
N ARG A 6 26.10 -46.02 13.66
CA ARG A 6 25.08 -45.32 12.85
C ARG A 6 24.12 -44.46 13.67
N THR A 7 23.90 -44.79 14.95
CA THR A 7 22.91 -44.08 15.79
C THR A 7 23.47 -42.81 16.41
N ARG A 8 24.78 -42.75 16.68
CA ARG A 8 25.42 -41.59 17.32
C ARG A 8 25.43 -40.35 16.41
N ASP A 9 25.83 -40.53 15.15
CA ASP A 9 25.85 -39.44 14.16
C ASP A 9 24.44 -38.92 13.85
N GLU A 10 23.44 -39.80 13.88
CA GLU A 10 22.04 -39.42 13.62
C GLU A 10 21.42 -38.68 14.81
N GLU A 11 21.77 -39.07 16.04
CA GLU A 11 21.37 -38.37 17.28
C GLU A 11 22.00 -36.97 17.37
N GLU A 12 23.29 -36.84 17.02
CA GLU A 12 23.96 -35.53 17.02
C GLU A 12 23.38 -34.58 15.98
N ARG A 13 23.09 -35.06 14.76
CA ARG A 13 22.40 -34.25 13.75
C ARG A 13 21.02 -33.78 14.19
N ARG A 14 20.28 -34.62 14.92
CA ARG A 14 18.95 -34.27 15.43
C ARG A 14 19.01 -33.21 16.52
N LYS A 15 20.01 -33.28 17.40
CA LYS A 15 20.30 -32.23 18.39
C LYS A 15 20.71 -30.93 17.74
N GLU A 16 21.51 -30.97 16.68
CA GLU A 16 21.92 -29.78 15.94
C GLU A 16 20.74 -29.09 15.23
N GLU A 17 19.79 -29.89 14.72
CA GLU A 17 18.54 -29.39 14.14
C GLU A 17 17.61 -28.77 15.20
N GLU A 18 17.52 -29.38 16.39
CA GLU A 18 16.73 -28.86 17.52
C GLU A 18 17.32 -27.57 18.13
N LEU A 19 18.65 -27.41 18.08
CA LEU A 19 19.34 -26.19 18.52
C LEU A 19 19.30 -25.07 17.49
N ARG A 20 18.83 -25.32 16.26
CA ARG A 20 18.67 -24.27 15.26
C ARG A 20 17.48 -23.39 15.66
N PRO A 21 17.68 -22.09 15.91
CA PRO A 21 16.56 -21.20 16.24
C PRO A 21 15.56 -21.18 15.07
N PRO A 22 14.26 -21.43 15.31
CA PRO A 22 13.26 -21.36 14.25
C PRO A 22 13.16 -19.91 13.74
N GLY A 23 13.29 -19.73 12.42
CA GLY A 23 13.04 -18.44 11.76
C GLY A 23 14.27 -17.64 11.32
N GLN A 24 15.50 -18.17 11.43
CA GLN A 24 16.64 -17.57 10.75
C GLN A 24 16.68 -18.03 9.29
N ASP A 25 15.88 -17.38 8.44
CA ASP A 25 16.09 -17.48 6.99
C ASP A 25 17.53 -16.99 6.70
N PRO A 26 18.37 -17.78 5.99
CA PRO A 26 19.77 -17.41 5.75
C PRO A 26 19.92 -16.08 4.99
N HIS A 27 18.87 -15.63 4.30
CA HIS A 27 18.82 -14.36 3.61
C HIS A 27 18.35 -13.21 4.50
N HIS A 28 17.73 -13.47 5.65
CA HIS A 28 17.41 -12.43 6.66
C HIS A 28 18.67 -11.84 7.30
N ALA A 29 19.73 -12.64 7.49
CA ALA A 29 20.96 -12.18 8.13
C ALA A 29 21.84 -11.26 7.25
N LEU A 30 21.58 -11.21 5.94
CA LEU A 30 22.34 -10.38 5.00
C LEU A 30 21.79 -8.94 4.90
N ASN A 31 20.55 -8.74 5.34
CA ASN A 31 19.92 -7.42 5.38
C ASN A 31 19.98 -6.90 6.82
N ASN A 32 21.02 -6.12 7.13
CA ASN A 32 21.09 -5.36 8.37
C ASN A 32 20.65 -3.92 8.08
N PRO A 33 19.34 -3.59 8.16
CA PRO A 33 18.90 -2.21 7.98
C PRO A 33 19.55 -1.33 9.04
N ILE A 34 20.04 -0.17 8.62
CA ILE A 34 20.55 0.83 9.55
C ILE A 34 19.39 1.34 10.40
N SER A 35 19.58 1.44 11.72
CA SER A 35 18.51 1.86 12.64
C SER A 35 18.19 3.35 12.52
N ASP A 36 19.15 4.15 12.06
CA ASP A 36 19.04 5.60 11.91
C ASP A 36 19.70 6.01 10.58
N PRO A 37 19.00 5.87 9.45
CA PRO A 37 19.51 6.33 8.16
C PRO A 37 19.61 7.85 8.15
N ASP A 38 20.69 8.38 7.57
CA ASP A 38 20.81 9.83 7.37
C ASP A 38 19.70 10.30 6.42
N PRO A 39 18.79 11.20 6.86
CA PRO A 39 17.68 11.67 6.02
C PRO A 39 18.17 12.49 4.81
N THR A 40 19.42 12.94 4.82
CA THR A 40 20.04 13.68 3.71
C THR A 40 20.65 12.77 2.65
N GLU A 41 20.82 11.47 2.94
CA GLU A 41 21.34 10.49 1.98
C GLU A 41 20.28 10.14 0.93
N TRP A 42 19.00 10.16 1.34
CA TRP A 42 17.85 9.91 0.46
C TRP A 42 16.77 10.98 0.69
N PRO A 43 17.06 12.25 0.34
CA PRO A 43 16.11 13.34 0.57
C PRO A 43 14.84 13.07 -0.25
N ASP A 44 13.67 13.17 0.38
CA ASP A 44 12.40 12.99 -0.31
C ASP A 44 12.21 14.13 -1.34
N PRO A 45 12.10 13.83 -2.64
CA PRO A 45 11.91 14.87 -3.66
C PRO A 45 10.57 15.62 -3.53
N TYR A 46 9.61 15.11 -2.75
CA TYR A 46 8.29 15.70 -2.55
C TYR A 46 8.19 16.56 -1.29
N GLU A 47 9.11 16.44 -0.33
CA GLU A 47 9.12 17.23 0.92
C GLU A 47 9.08 18.75 0.69
N LYS A 48 9.67 19.22 -0.42
CA LYS A 48 9.75 20.65 -0.76
C LYS A 48 8.60 21.14 -1.62
N ARG A 49 7.75 20.23 -2.10
CA ARG A 49 6.65 20.56 -3.02
C ARG A 49 5.44 20.92 -2.18
N GLU A 50 4.70 21.93 -2.63
CA GLU A 50 3.37 22.18 -2.08
C GLU A 50 2.54 20.92 -2.27
N ASP A 51 1.94 20.42 -1.18
CA ASP A 51 1.11 19.24 -1.23
C ASP A 51 -0.16 19.58 -2.03
N PRO A 52 -0.38 18.97 -3.21
CA PRO A 52 -1.56 19.26 -4.02
C PRO A 52 -2.86 18.79 -3.36
N LEU A 53 -2.79 18.00 -2.28
CA LEU A 53 -3.91 17.60 -1.46
C LEU A 53 -4.11 18.51 -0.24
N ASP A 54 -3.16 19.38 0.09
CA ASP A 54 -3.32 20.39 1.13
C ASP A 54 -4.18 21.53 0.57
N PRO A 55 -5.46 21.63 0.98
CA PRO A 55 -6.30 22.72 0.54
C PRO A 55 -5.68 24.06 1.00
N PRO A 56 -5.82 25.14 0.23
CA PRO A 56 -5.39 26.45 0.69
C PRO A 56 -6.19 26.79 1.96
N ASP A 57 -5.51 26.77 3.09
CA ASP A 57 -6.08 27.08 4.39
C ASP A 57 -6.47 28.58 4.42
N PRO A 58 -7.77 28.92 4.44
CA PRO A 58 -8.18 30.32 4.40
C PRO A 58 -7.84 31.06 5.72
N ASP A 59 -7.55 30.34 6.80
CA ASP A 59 -7.52 30.87 8.16
C ASP A 59 -6.47 30.26 9.10
N GLY A 60 -5.65 29.31 8.63
CA GLY A 60 -4.55 28.71 9.39
C GLY A 60 -5.00 27.67 10.43
N LEU A 61 -6.21 27.11 10.27
CA LEU A 61 -6.84 26.20 11.23
C LEU A 61 -6.91 24.77 10.66
N PRO A 62 -6.72 23.72 11.50
CA PRO A 62 -6.90 22.35 11.04
C PRO A 62 -8.31 22.17 10.46
N PHE A 63 -8.40 21.60 9.25
CA PHE A 63 -9.65 21.40 8.52
C PHE A 63 -10.81 20.95 9.43
N GLY A 64 -11.79 21.83 9.60
CA GLY A 64 -13.00 21.58 10.38
C GLY A 64 -14.02 20.70 9.64
N GLU A 65 -15.17 20.51 10.29
CA GLU A 65 -16.37 19.84 9.74
C GLU A 65 -17.06 20.62 8.60
N GLU A 66 -16.30 21.27 7.73
CA GLU A 66 -16.91 22.05 6.66
C GLU A 66 -17.71 21.14 5.71
N PRO A 67 -18.93 21.56 5.29
CA PRO A 67 -19.75 20.80 4.38
C PRO A 67 -19.00 20.59 3.05
N ARG A 68 -18.66 19.34 2.75
CA ARG A 68 -18.10 18.97 1.44
C ARG A 68 -19.12 19.30 0.35
N ALA A 69 -18.61 19.58 -0.85
CA ALA A 69 -19.46 19.74 -2.03
C ALA A 69 -20.45 18.56 -2.11
N PRO A 70 -21.76 18.83 -2.30
CA PRO A 70 -22.78 17.78 -2.28
C PRO A 70 -22.48 16.74 -3.35
N THR A 71 -22.60 15.47 -2.98
CA THR A 71 -22.49 14.35 -3.92
C THR A 71 -23.56 14.51 -5.02
N GLY A 72 -23.14 14.43 -6.28
CA GLY A 72 -24.04 14.60 -7.44
C GLY A 72 -23.75 15.83 -8.31
N GLY A 73 -22.54 16.38 -8.27
CA GLY A 73 -22.14 17.48 -9.15
C GLY A 73 -22.40 17.17 -10.63
N THR A 74 -23.04 18.11 -11.33
CA THR A 74 -23.33 18.01 -12.76
C THR A 74 -22.21 18.64 -13.58
N SER A 75 -21.81 18.01 -14.68
CA SER A 75 -20.80 18.55 -15.59
C SER A 75 -21.26 19.89 -16.18
N THR A 76 -20.38 20.90 -16.18
CA THR A 76 -20.61 22.23 -16.76
C THR A 76 -19.99 22.41 -18.15
N SER A 77 -19.41 21.35 -18.73
CA SER A 77 -18.79 21.40 -20.06
C SER A 77 -19.81 21.68 -21.16
N GLN A 78 -19.43 22.50 -22.15
CA GLN A 78 -20.22 22.71 -23.38
C GLN A 78 -19.47 22.18 -24.62
N PRO A 79 -20.12 21.39 -25.50
CA PRO A 79 -21.49 20.86 -25.35
C PRO A 79 -21.57 19.84 -24.20
N HIS A 80 -22.74 19.68 -23.59
CA HIS A 80 -22.93 18.63 -22.58
C HIS A 80 -22.68 17.27 -23.25
N PRO A 81 -22.07 16.27 -22.58
CA PRO A 81 -21.78 14.96 -23.19
C PRO A 81 -23.00 14.24 -23.79
N SER A 82 -24.22 14.58 -23.39
CA SER A 82 -25.44 14.06 -24.03
C SER A 82 -25.72 14.64 -25.43
N GLN A 83 -25.07 15.74 -25.79
CA GLN A 83 -25.19 16.44 -27.07
C GLN A 83 -23.98 16.16 -27.98
N ASP A 84 -22.94 15.52 -27.45
CA ASP A 84 -21.74 15.15 -28.19
C ASP A 84 -21.97 13.84 -28.95
N PRO A 85 -21.91 13.84 -30.30
CA PRO A 85 -22.08 12.63 -31.10
C PRO A 85 -20.99 11.57 -30.83
N GLU A 86 -19.81 11.96 -30.34
CA GLU A 86 -18.71 11.04 -30.01
C GLU A 86 -18.94 10.34 -28.65
N ALA A 87 -19.62 11.00 -27.72
CA ALA A 87 -19.82 10.51 -26.35
C ALA A 87 -20.81 9.33 -26.24
N ARG A 88 -21.68 9.11 -27.24
CA ARG A 88 -22.65 7.99 -27.29
C ARG A 88 -23.37 7.77 -25.94
N ASP A 89 -23.22 6.58 -25.34
CA ASP A 89 -23.82 6.21 -24.05
C ASP A 89 -22.85 6.36 -22.86
N ALA A 90 -21.62 6.83 -23.08
CA ALA A 90 -20.60 6.92 -22.03
C ALA A 90 -20.96 7.92 -20.91
N TRP A 91 -21.85 8.86 -21.19
CA TRP A 91 -22.36 9.81 -20.19
C TRP A 91 -23.41 9.18 -19.24
N LYS A 92 -24.01 8.04 -19.60
CA LYS A 92 -25.00 7.36 -18.77
C LYS A 92 -24.26 6.53 -17.71
N PRO A 93 -24.59 6.70 -16.43
CA PRO A 93 -24.02 5.83 -15.41
C PRO A 93 -24.45 4.38 -15.62
N PRO A 94 -23.61 3.39 -15.25
CA PRO A 94 -23.99 1.99 -15.27
C PRO A 94 -25.22 1.78 -14.40
N GLN A 95 -26.27 1.20 -14.99
CA GLN A 95 -27.49 0.87 -14.26
C GLN A 95 -27.24 -0.39 -13.44
N ARG A 96 -27.46 -0.31 -12.13
CA ARG A 96 -27.44 -1.49 -11.27
C ARG A 96 -28.72 -2.28 -11.56
N ASP A 97 -28.59 -3.60 -11.66
CA ASP A 97 -29.75 -4.48 -11.68
C ASP A 97 -30.52 -4.35 -10.37
N LYS A 98 -31.86 -4.35 -10.46
CA LYS A 98 -32.72 -4.37 -9.29
C LYS A 98 -32.63 -5.76 -8.67
N LEU A 99 -31.77 -5.90 -7.66
CA LEU A 99 -31.63 -7.11 -6.88
C LEU A 99 -32.70 -7.13 -5.78
N ASP A 100 -33.96 -7.34 -6.17
CA ASP A 100 -35.09 -7.63 -5.28
C ASP A 100 -36.19 -8.35 -6.10
N ASP A 101 -36.04 -9.67 -6.26
CA ASP A 101 -37.02 -10.76 -5.99
C ASP A 101 -36.36 -12.13 -6.34
#